data_AF-A0A7V2RMI0-F1
#
_entry.id   AF-A0A7V2RMI0-F1
#
_cell.length_a   1.000
_cell.length_b   1.000
_cell.length_c   1.000
_cell.angle_alpha   90.00
_cell.angle_beta   90.00
_cell.angle_gamma   90.00
#
_symmetry.space_group_name_H-M   'P 1'
#
loop_
_entity.id
_entity.type
_entity.pdbx_description
1 polymer ?
#
loop_
_entity_poly.entity_id
_entity_poly.type
_entity_poly.pdbx_seq_one_letter_code
_entity_poly.pdbx_strand_id
1 'polypeptide(L)'
;VSYFLSGEHRGYKHGAFSRTKPFKNFCIKDKEFGAFEVLARYSAMDYSNVVSEGIDDKVSDITLGLNWYLNSHTRLMYNFVMSDFHKSGDNNKLYGNLMRLQADF
;
A
#
# COMPACT_ATOMS: atom_id res chain seq x y z
N VAL A 1 -5.35 -0.70 -6.63
CA VAL A 1 -4.70 -0.39 -7.92
C VAL A 1 -3.26 0.08 -7.64
N SER A 2 -2.30 -0.27 -8.49
CA SER A 2 -0.94 0.28 -8.41
C SER A 2 -0.38 0.58 -9.80
N TYR A 3 0.59 1.50 -9.85
CA TYR A 3 1.20 1.97 -11.08
C TYR A 3 2.67 2.33 -10.85
N PHE A 4 3.56 1.94 -11.77
CA PHE A 4 4.98 2.28 -11.73
C PHE A 4 5.21 3.60 -12.47
N LEU A 5 5.67 4.62 -11.75
CA LEU A 5 6.01 5.93 -12.32
C LEU A 5 7.25 5.85 -13.23
N SER A 6 8.11 4.87 -12.99
CA SER A 6 9.34 4.59 -13.76
C SER A 6 9.12 3.60 -14.92
N GLY A 7 7.89 3.14 -15.14
CA GLY A 7 7.49 2.33 -16.30
C GLY A 7 7.72 0.82 -16.15
N GLU A 8 8.16 0.34 -14.99
CA GLU A 8 8.32 -1.10 -14.73
C GLU A 8 6.97 -1.83 -14.67
N HIS A 9 7.07 -3.15 -14.75
CA HIS A 9 5.93 -4.03 -14.59
C HIS A 9 6.23 -5.06 -13.50
N ARG A 10 5.20 -5.38 -12.70
CA ARG A 10 5.25 -6.51 -11.79
C ARG A 10 5.26 -7.79 -12.60
N GLY A 11 6.20 -8.68 -12.32
CA GLY A 11 6.15 -10.02 -12.87
C GLY A 11 4.91 -10.75 -12.34
N TYR A 12 4.30 -11.58 -13.18
CA TYR A 12 3.14 -12.38 -12.82
C TYR A 12 3.35 -13.80 -13.32
N LYS A 13 3.31 -14.79 -12.43
CA LYS A 13 3.51 -16.21 -12.78
C LYS A 13 2.64 -17.08 -11.88
N HIS A 14 1.91 -18.02 -12.48
CA HIS A 14 1.06 -19.00 -11.77
C HIS A 14 0.07 -18.37 -10.76
N GLY A 15 -0.58 -17.25 -11.10
CA GLY A 15 -1.55 -16.62 -10.21
C GLY A 15 -0.96 -15.72 -9.13
N ALA A 16 0.36 -15.63 -9.04
CA ALA A 16 1.05 -14.82 -8.05
C ALA A 16 1.87 -13.69 -8.69
N PHE A 17 1.82 -12.51 -8.08
CA PHE A 17 2.77 -11.45 -8.38
C PHE A 17 4.15 -11.84 -7.86
N SER A 18 5.15 -11.75 -8.71
CA SER A 18 6.54 -11.98 -8.35
C SER A 18 7.24 -10.66 -8.00
N ARG A 19 8.49 -10.79 -7.54
CA ARG A 19 9.36 -9.67 -7.22
C ARG A 19 9.56 -8.76 -8.44
N THR A 20 9.37 -7.46 -8.23
CA THR A 20 9.72 -6.44 -9.22
C THR A 20 11.24 -6.30 -9.31
N LYS A 21 11.76 -6.31 -10.53
CA LYS A 21 13.15 -5.96 -10.83
C LYS A 21 13.18 -4.58 -11.46
N PRO A 22 13.75 -3.56 -10.81
CA PRO A 22 13.96 -2.25 -11.42
C PRO A 22 14.72 -2.39 -12.73
N PHE A 23 14.39 -1.60 -13.76
CA PHE A 23 15.19 -1.57 -14.99
C PHE A 23 16.61 -1.06 -14.73
N LYS A 24 16.72 -0.15 -13.76
CA LYS A 24 17.94 0.50 -13.29
C LYS A 24 17.96 0.44 -11.78
N ASN A 25 19.05 -0.05 -11.19
CA ASN A 25 19.18 -0.09 -9.74
C ASN A 25 19.52 1.31 -9.22
N PHE A 26 19.17 1.60 -7.97
CA PHE A 26 19.56 2.85 -7.33
C PHE A 26 21.08 2.96 -7.26
N CYS A 27 21.63 3.96 -7.95
CA CYS A 27 23.04 4.28 -7.94
C CYS A 27 23.21 5.80 -8.06
N ILE A 28 23.73 6.42 -6.99
CA ILE A 28 23.96 7.88 -6.95
C ILE A 28 24.99 8.29 -8.01
N LYS A 29 26.02 7.48 -8.25
CA LYS A 29 27.08 7.78 -9.23
C LYS A 29 26.54 7.83 -10.66
N ASP A 30 25.64 6.90 -10.98
CA ASP A 30 25.09 6.75 -12.33
C ASP A 30 23.77 7.52 -12.53
N LYS A 31 23.36 8.32 -11.52
CA LYS A 31 22.07 9.06 -11.48
C LYS A 31 20.85 8.17 -11.71
N GLU A 32 20.92 6.94 -11.23
CA GLU A 32 19.82 5.97 -11.31
C GLU A 32 19.05 5.96 -9.99
N PHE A 33 17.73 6.08 -10.06
CA PHE A 33 16.89 6.25 -8.87
C PHE A 33 16.16 4.97 -8.44
N GLY A 34 16.36 3.83 -9.10
CA GLY A 34 15.53 2.65 -8.84
C GLY A 34 14.15 2.77 -9.48
N ALA A 35 13.20 1.96 -9.00
CA ALA A 35 11.81 2.00 -9.46
C ALA A 35 10.88 2.60 -8.41
N PHE A 36 9.93 3.44 -8.84
CA PHE A 36 8.88 4.01 -7.99
C PHE A 36 7.52 3.48 -8.39
N GLU A 37 6.77 2.99 -7.42
CA GLU A 37 5.39 2.57 -7.58
C GLU A 37 4.50 3.32 -6.62
N VAL A 38 3.38 3.82 -7.12
CA VAL A 38 2.29 4.37 -6.32
C VAL A 38 1.15 3.37 -6.27
N LEU A 39 0.46 3.31 -5.14
CA LEU A 39 -0.70 2.44 -4.96
C LEU A 39 -1.82 3.18 -4.25
N ALA A 40 -3.04 2.82 -4.62
CA ALA A 40 -4.25 3.19 -3.93
C ALA A 40 -5.07 1.92 -3.65
N ARG A 41 -5.51 1.75 -2.41
CA ARG A 41 -6.38 0.66 -1.99
C ARG A 41 -7.57 1.24 -1.25
N TYR A 42 -8.75 0.80 -1.63
CA TYR A 42 -9.98 1.01 -0.89
C TYR A 42 -10.42 -0.33 -0.30
N SER A 43 -10.82 -0.33 0.97
CA SER A 43 -11.37 -1.49 1.67
C SER A 43 -12.61 -1.02 2.42
N ALA A 44 -13.66 -1.82 2.43
CA ALA A 44 -14.86 -1.56 3.22
C ALA A 44 -15.35 -2.87 3.83
N MET A 45 -15.73 -2.81 5.09
CA MET A 45 -16.33 -3.92 5.82
C MET A 45 -17.65 -3.45 6.40
N ASP A 46 -18.69 -4.27 6.22
CA ASP A 46 -20.05 -4.01 6.68
C ASP A 46 -20.38 -5.05 7.76
N TYR A 47 -20.70 -4.55 8.96
CA TYR A 47 -20.99 -5.36 10.14
C TYR A 47 -22.47 -5.31 10.53
N SER A 48 -23.34 -4.73 9.70
CA SER A 48 -24.75 -4.45 10.02
C SER A 48 -25.58 -5.66 10.49
N ASN A 49 -25.17 -6.89 10.15
CA ASN A 49 -25.94 -8.12 10.41
C ASN A 49 -25.33 -9.01 11.50
N VAL A 50 -24.24 -8.60 12.15
CA VAL A 50 -23.57 -9.37 13.22
C VAL A 50 -23.78 -8.66 14.56
N VAL A 51 -24.83 -9.09 15.25
CA VAL A 51 -25.38 -8.64 16.54
C VAL A 51 -24.36 -8.15 17.57
N SER A 52 -24.44 -6.87 17.96
CA SER A 52 -24.63 -6.39 19.34
C SER A 52 -24.73 -4.85 19.34
N GLU A 53 -25.63 -4.28 20.14
CA GLU A 53 -25.78 -2.83 20.31
C GLU A 53 -24.42 -2.16 20.61
N GLY A 54 -23.87 -1.39 19.67
CA GLY A 54 -22.76 -0.45 19.92
C GLY A 54 -21.42 -0.70 19.20
N ILE A 55 -21.30 -1.68 18.31
CA ILE A 55 -20.12 -1.87 17.44
C ILE A 55 -20.40 -1.23 16.06
N ASP A 56 -19.44 -0.46 15.54
CA ASP A 56 -19.56 0.34 14.32
C ASP A 56 -20.13 -0.46 13.13
N ASP A 57 -21.17 0.09 12.48
CA ASP A 57 -21.94 -0.62 11.45
C ASP A 57 -21.14 -0.78 10.15
N LYS A 58 -20.24 0.17 9.84
CA LYS A 58 -19.39 0.15 8.64
C LYS A 58 -18.03 0.79 8.91
N VAL A 59 -16.98 0.11 8.45
CA VAL A 59 -15.61 0.63 8.47
C VAL A 59 -15.09 0.68 7.05
N SER A 60 -14.56 1.83 6.63
CA SER A 60 -13.92 1.98 5.33
C SER A 60 -12.53 2.57 5.44
N ASP A 61 -11.58 1.99 4.71
CA ASP A 61 -10.19 2.41 4.67
C ASP A 61 -9.79 2.84 3.26
N ILE A 62 -9.16 4.01 3.17
CA ILE A 62 -8.41 4.45 1.99
C ILE A 62 -6.93 4.41 2.34
N THR A 63 -6.17 3.58 1.61
CA THR A 63 -4.70 3.53 1.70
C THR A 63 -4.09 4.14 0.45
N LEU A 64 -3.23 5.13 0.63
CA LEU A 64 -2.32 5.62 -0.40
C LEU A 64 -0.91 5.15 -0.05
N GLY A 65 -0.19 4.57 -0.99
CA GLY A 65 1.15 4.06 -0.75
C GLY A 65 2.15 4.43 -1.82
N LEU A 66 3.41 4.53 -1.40
CA LEU A 66 4.59 4.75 -2.22
C LEU A 66 5.57 3.62 -1.92
N ASN A 67 5.94 2.86 -2.95
CA ASN A 67 6.99 1.86 -2.88
C ASN A 67 8.18 2.33 -3.70
N TRP A 68 9.34 2.36 -3.07
CA TRP A 68 10.62 2.65 -3.72
C TRP A 68 11.50 1.42 -3.72
N TYR A 69 11.75 0.89 -4.92
CA TYR A 69 12.57 -0.28 -5.15
C TYR A 69 13.99 0.17 -5.50
N LEU A 70 14.89 0.09 -4.51
CA LEU A 70 16.29 0.47 -4.66
C LEU A 70 17.04 -0.54 -5.53
N ASN A 71 16.73 -1.81 -5.38
CA ASN A 71 17.27 -2.89 -6.21
C ASN A 71 16.29 -4.07 -6.17
N SER A 72 16.66 -5.21 -6.76
CA SER A 72 15.81 -6.41 -6.76
C SER A 72 15.56 -7.00 -5.35
N HIS A 73 16.38 -6.65 -4.35
CA HIS A 73 16.39 -7.22 -3.00
C HIS A 73 15.96 -6.24 -1.91
N THR A 74 15.96 -4.93 -2.20
CA THR A 74 15.69 -3.88 -1.21
C THR A 74 14.57 -2.98 -1.68
N ARG A 75 13.54 -2.82 -0.83
CA ARG A 75 12.43 -1.90 -1.06
C ARG A 75 12.05 -1.14 0.19
N LEU A 76 11.78 0.15 0.03
CA LEU A 76 11.20 1.02 1.03
C LEU A 76 9.72 1.24 0.71
N MET A 77 8.85 1.17 1.71
CA MET A 77 7.41 1.38 1.55
C MET A 77 6.95 2.43 2.53
N TYR A 78 6.10 3.31 2.05
CA TYR A 78 5.34 4.23 2.87
C TYR A 78 3.86 4.06 2.53
N ASN A 79 3.01 3.91 3.55
CA ASN A 79 1.56 3.84 3.40
C ASN A 79 0.91 4.85 4.34
N PHE A 80 0.07 5.70 3.77
CA PHE A 80 -0.83 6.58 4.47
C PHE A 80 -2.24 5.98 4.43
N VAL A 81 -2.81 5.70 5.60
CA VAL A 81 -4.11 5.06 5.76
C VAL A 81 -5.08 6.02 6.42
N MET A 82 -6.24 6.19 5.81
CA MET A 82 -7.36 6.95 6.34
C MET A 82 -8.49 5.94 6.61
N SER A 83 -8.89 5.82 7.86
CA SER A 83 -9.97 4.93 8.29
C SER A 83 -11.14 5.76 8.78
N ASP A 84 -12.30 5.57 8.16
CA ASP A 84 -13.56 6.17 8.55
C ASP A 84 -14.42 5.11 9.27
N PHE A 85 -14.76 5.40 10.52
CA PHE A 85 -15.61 4.56 11.36
C PHE A 85 -17.00 5.21 11.44
N HIS A 86 -18.02 4.52 10.90
CA HIS A 86 -19.41 4.97 11.02
C HIS A 86 -20.07 4.28 12.20
N LYS A 87 -20.33 5.08 13.25
CA LYS A 87 -21.18 4.69 14.37
C LYS A 87 -22.50 5.42 14.27
N SER A 88 -23.60 4.78 14.68
CA SER A 88 -24.89 5.44 14.79
C SER A 88 -24.79 6.61 15.78
N GLY A 89 -24.60 7.83 15.26
CA GLY A 89 -24.47 9.08 16.01
C GLY A 89 -23.06 9.69 16.12
N ASP A 90 -21.99 9.06 15.62
CA ASP A 90 -20.64 9.63 15.67
C ASP A 90 -19.76 9.19 14.48
N ASN A 91 -18.99 10.14 13.92
CA ASN A 91 -18.13 9.91 12.77
C ASN A 91 -16.67 10.15 13.18
N ASN A 92 -15.94 9.06 13.41
CA ASN A 92 -14.54 9.15 13.81
C ASN A 92 -13.61 8.81 12.64
N LYS A 93 -12.61 9.67 12.42
CA LYS A 93 -11.58 9.50 11.39
C LYS A 93 -10.24 9.21 12.05
N LEU A 94 -9.56 8.17 11.58
CA LEU A 94 -8.21 7.82 12.02
C LEU A 94 -7.24 7.96 10.84
N TYR A 95 -6.11 8.59 11.09
CA TYR A 95 -5.02 8.74 10.13
C TYR A 95 -3.80 7.96 10.62
N GLY A 96 -3.27 7.08 9.77
CA GLY A 96 -2.11 6.24 10.06
C GLY A 96 -0.99 6.45 9.06
N ASN A 97 0.24 6.57 9.55
CA ASN A 97 1.46 6.61 8.74
C ASN A 97 2.29 5.37 9.03
N LEU A 98 2.55 4.56 7.99
CA LEU A 98 3.31 3.32 8.12
C LEU A 98 4.52 3.34 7.19
N MET A 99 5.69 3.10 7.76
CA MET A 99 6.94 2.95 7.01
C MET A 99 7.47 1.53 7.17
N ARG A 100 7.98 0.95 6.09
CA ARG A 100 8.62 -0.36 6.11
C ARG A 100 9.85 -0.36 5.21
N LEU A 101 10.97 -0.80 5.76
CA LEU A 101 12.12 -1.23 4.99
C LEU A 101 12.09 -2.75 4.88
N GLN A 102 12.27 -3.28 3.67
CA GLN A 102 12.40 -4.70 3.44
C GLN A 102 13.69 -4.99 2.67
N ALA A 103 14.47 -5.93 3.20
CA ALA A 103 15.67 -6.48 2.57
C ALA A 103 15.55 -8.00 2.54
N ASP A 104 15.59 -8.57 1.34
CA ASP A 104 15.55 -10.01 1.11
C ASP A 104 16.95 -10.52 0.73
N PHE A 105 17.36 -11.69 1.22
CA PHE A 105 18.65 -12.33 0.94
C PHE A 105 18.49 -13.65 0.19
#